data_AF-A0A846PHK8-F1
#
_entry.id   AF-A0A846PHK8-F1
#
_cell.length_a   1.000
_cell.length_b   1.000
_cell.length_c   1.000
_cell.angle_alpha   90.00
_cell.angle_beta   90.00
_cell.angle_gamma   90.00
#
_symmetry.space_group_name_H-M   'P 1'
#
loop_
_entity.id
_entity.type
_entity.pdbx_description
1 polymer ?
#
loop_
_entity_poly.entity_id
_entity_poly.type
_entity_poly.pdbx_seq_one_letter_code
_entity_poly.pdbx_strand_id
1 'polypeptide(L)'
;CGQRQPMNRGGYMGEMSMLLDVSIAFTHLILAARAEGLGTCWIGAFDNDEIKKLLHVPAGYEVVAATPLGYPSEDVFAEPRDRKNLDDIVSLNEF
;
A
#
# COMPACT_ATOMS: atom_id res chain seq x y z
N CYS A 1 -6.52 2.71 -6.19
CA CYS A 1 -6.21 2.38 -7.60
C CYS A 1 -5.22 3.41 -8.15
N GLY A 2 -4.46 3.06 -9.18
CA GLY A 2 -3.59 4.00 -9.88
C GLY A 2 -3.65 3.80 -11.38
N GLN A 3 -3.51 4.88 -12.14
CA GLN A 3 -3.49 4.85 -13.59
C GLN A 3 -2.12 4.36 -14.08
N ARG A 4 -2.09 3.38 -14.99
CA ARG A 4 -0.88 3.06 -15.75
C ARG A 4 -0.47 4.28 -16.55
N GLN A 5 0.67 4.85 -16.18
CA GLN A 5 1.26 5.98 -16.87
C GLN A 5 2.64 5.57 -17.39
N PRO A 6 3.02 5.98 -18.61
CA PRO A 6 4.33 5.68 -19.17
C PRO A 6 5.45 6.52 -18.53
N MET A 7 5.21 7.11 -17.34
CA MET A 7 6.15 7.99 -16.68
C MET A 7 7.33 7.18 -16.14
N ASN A 8 8.44 7.24 -16.86
CA ASN A 8 9.67 6.55 -16.48
C ASN A 8 10.57 7.45 -15.62
N ARG A 9 10.28 7.52 -14.32
CA ARG A 9 11.13 8.23 -13.36
C ARG A 9 12.47 7.49 -13.21
N GLY A 10 13.58 8.23 -13.29
CA GLY A 10 14.93 7.67 -13.14
C GLY A 10 15.36 6.69 -14.25
N GLY A 11 14.59 6.55 -15.33
CA GLY A 11 14.92 5.66 -16.46
C GLY A 11 14.63 4.17 -16.26
N TYR A 12 14.22 3.74 -15.06
CA TYR A 12 13.93 2.34 -14.75
C TYR A 12 12.50 2.09 -14.24
N MET A 13 11.82 3.10 -13.69
CA MET A 13 10.59 2.87 -12.93
C MET A 13 9.39 2.50 -13.81
N GLY A 14 9.27 3.09 -15.00
CA GLY A 14 8.17 2.79 -15.94
C GLY A 14 6.79 2.70 -15.25
N GLU A 15 6.08 1.59 -15.46
CA GLU A 15 4.76 1.35 -14.84
C GLU A 15 4.81 1.19 -13.30
N MET A 16 5.97 0.88 -12.72
CA MET A 16 6.15 0.78 -11.26
C MET A 16 5.99 2.13 -10.55
N SER A 17 6.15 3.25 -11.27
CA SER A 17 5.92 4.59 -10.72
C SER A 17 4.52 4.72 -10.11
N MET A 18 3.51 4.12 -10.76
CA MET A 18 2.13 4.14 -10.27
C MET A 18 1.98 3.33 -8.97
N LEU A 19 2.64 2.17 -8.86
CA LEU A 19 2.61 1.35 -7.65
C LEU A 19 3.19 2.12 -6.46
N LEU A 20 4.29 2.86 -6.68
CA LEU A 20 4.92 3.67 -5.65
C LEU A 20 4.05 4.85 -5.23
N ASP A 21 3.51 5.61 -6.18
CA ASP A 21 2.64 6.76 -5.86
C ASP A 21 1.41 6.32 -5.05
N VAL A 22 0.75 5.23 -5.46
CA VAL A 22 -0.38 4.69 -4.70
C VAL A 22 0.06 4.15 -3.35
N SER A 23 1.19 3.45 -3.26
CA SER A 23 1.68 2.90 -1.98
C SER A 23 2.01 3.99 -0.97
N ILE A 24 2.60 5.11 -1.41
CA ILE A 24 2.87 6.27 -0.57
C ILE A 24 1.56 6.87 -0.07
N ALA A 25 0.61 7.15 -0.98
CA ALA A 25 -0.68 7.73 -0.61
C ALA A 25 -1.47 6.82 0.35
N PHE A 26 -1.46 5.51 0.10
CA PHE A 26 -2.17 4.52 0.91
C PHE A 26 -1.53 4.35 2.29
N THR A 27 -0.20 4.42 2.39
CA THR A 27 0.51 4.43 3.67
C THR A 27 0.13 5.66 4.51
N HIS A 28 0.05 6.84 3.89
CA HIS A 28 -0.40 8.06 4.59
C HIS A 28 -1.85 7.94 5.06
N LEU A 29 -2.74 7.35 4.26
CA LEU A 29 -4.12 7.08 4.66
C LEU A 29 -4.17 6.17 5.89
N ILE A 30 -3.38 5.08 5.92
CA ILE A 30 -3.31 4.15 7.06
C ILE A 30 -2.79 4.85 8.32
N LEU A 31 -1.74 5.66 8.20
CA LEU A 31 -1.19 6.41 9.33
C LEU A 31 -2.16 7.46 9.86
N ALA A 32 -2.87 8.17 8.97
CA ALA A 32 -3.90 9.13 9.35
C ALA A 32 -5.08 8.45 10.05
N ALA A 33 -5.57 7.33 9.50
CA ALA A 33 -6.61 6.52 10.13
C ALA A 33 -6.20 6.10 11.56
N ARG A 34 -4.95 5.63 11.73
CA ARG A 34 -4.42 5.27 13.04
C ARG A 34 -4.40 6.46 14.02
N ALA A 35 -4.02 7.65 13.56
CA ALA A 35 -4.01 8.86 14.38
C ALA A 35 -5.42 9.26 14.86
N GLU A 36 -6.44 8.99 14.04
CA GLU A 36 -7.85 9.21 14.36
C GLU A 36 -8.49 8.05 15.17
N GLY A 37 -7.69 7.08 15.62
CA GLY A 37 -8.17 5.92 16.39
C GLY A 37 -8.87 4.83 15.57
N LEU A 38 -8.81 4.92 14.24
CA LEU A 38 -9.38 3.92 13.33
C LEU A 38 -8.37 2.78 13.06
N GLY A 39 -8.92 1.59 12.81
CA GLY A 39 -8.17 0.41 12.37
C GLY A 39 -8.22 0.24 10.86
N THR A 40 -7.12 -0.26 10.29
CA THR A 40 -6.97 -0.60 8.88
C THR A 40 -6.19 -1.89 8.71
N CYS A 41 -6.35 -2.56 7.57
CA CYS A 41 -5.49 -3.68 7.15
C CYS A 41 -5.02 -3.48 5.72
N TRP A 42 -3.71 -3.52 5.46
CA TRP A 42 -3.22 -3.51 4.08
C TRP A 42 -3.52 -4.85 3.41
N ILE A 43 -4.39 -4.85 2.41
CA ILE A 43 -4.73 -6.04 1.64
C ILE A 43 -4.18 -5.88 0.23
N GLY A 44 -3.26 -6.76 -0.15
CA GLY A 44 -2.80 -6.96 -1.53
C GLY A 44 -3.13 -8.35 -2.10
N ALA A 45 -3.63 -9.26 -1.26
CA ALA A 45 -3.99 -10.62 -1.64
C ALA A 45 -5.45 -10.68 -2.14
N PHE A 46 -5.67 -10.24 -3.37
CA PHE A 46 -6.97 -10.30 -4.06
C PHE A 46 -6.79 -10.49 -5.56
N ASP A 47 -7.87 -10.90 -6.24
CA ASP A 47 -7.92 -10.92 -7.70
C ASP A 47 -8.21 -9.51 -8.23
N ASN A 48 -7.26 -8.95 -9.00
CA ASN A 48 -7.37 -7.58 -9.50
C ASN A 48 -8.53 -7.43 -10.48
N ASP A 49 -8.68 -8.40 -11.39
CA ASP A 49 -9.66 -8.34 -12.47
C ASP A 49 -11.08 -8.46 -11.92
N GLU A 50 -11.28 -9.31 -10.92
CA GLU A 50 -12.58 -9.42 -10.23
C GLU A 50 -12.94 -8.13 -9.48
N ILE A 51 -12.00 -7.49 -8.76
CA ILE A 51 -12.28 -6.20 -8.10
C ILE A 51 -12.55 -5.11 -9.13
N LYS A 52 -11.77 -5.05 -10.22
CA LYS A 52 -11.97 -4.08 -11.29
C LYS A 52 -13.36 -4.19 -11.91
N LYS A 53 -13.80 -5.42 -12.18
CA LYS A 53 -15.14 -5.71 -12.69
C LYS A 53 -16.22 -5.30 -11.69
N LEU A 54 -16.07 -5.70 -10.42
CA LEU A 54 -17.03 -5.41 -9.35
C LEU A 54 -17.24 -3.90 -9.12
N LEU A 55 -16.14 -3.13 -9.14
CA LEU A 55 -16.15 -1.69 -8.86
C LEU A 55 -16.23 -0.82 -10.14
N HIS A 56 -16.39 -1.44 -11.31
CA HIS A 56 -16.37 -0.76 -12.61
C HIS A 56 -15.13 0.14 -12.80
N VAL A 57 -13.95 -0.36 -12.44
CA VAL A 57 -12.69 0.38 -12.56
C VAL A 57 -12.37 0.65 -14.03
N PRO A 58 -12.05 1.90 -14.43
CA PRO A 58 -11.76 2.23 -15.81
C PRO A 58 -10.57 1.48 -16.40
N ALA A 59 -10.58 1.31 -17.72
CA ALA A 59 -9.43 0.79 -18.46
C ALA A 59 -8.17 1.63 -18.20
N GLY A 60 -7.01 0.96 -18.11
CA GLY A 60 -5.74 1.61 -17.82
C GLY A 60 -5.49 1.93 -16.35
N TYR A 61 -6.36 1.53 -15.43
CA TYR A 61 -6.12 1.61 -13.98
C TYR A 61 -5.86 0.22 -13.40
N GLU A 62 -5.12 0.16 -12.29
CA GLU A 62 -4.90 -1.05 -11.49
C GLU A 62 -5.32 -0.83 -10.03
N VAL A 63 -5.88 -1.87 -9.41
CA VAL A 63 -6.16 -1.87 -7.97
C VAL A 63 -4.88 -2.26 -7.23
N VAL A 64 -4.20 -1.31 -6.60
CA VAL A 64 -2.89 -1.56 -5.96
C VAL A 64 -3.03 -2.18 -4.56
N ALA A 65 -3.98 -1.68 -3.78
CA ALA A 65 -4.24 -2.12 -2.41
C ALA A 65 -5.70 -1.84 -2.05
N ALA A 66 -6.22 -2.61 -1.10
CA ALA A 66 -7.51 -2.41 -0.47
C ALA A 66 -7.35 -2.41 1.05
N THR A 67 -8.26 -1.74 1.77
CA THR A 67 -8.25 -1.75 3.23
C THR A 67 -9.66 -1.58 3.78
N PRO A 68 -10.08 -2.38 4.78
CA PRO A 68 -11.19 -1.99 5.63
C PRO A 68 -10.79 -0.76 6.46
N LEU A 69 -11.75 0.09 6.79
CA LEU A 69 -11.55 1.24 7.67
C LEU A 69 -12.72 1.31 8.66
N GLY A 70 -12.42 1.34 9.95
CA GLY A 70 -13.46 1.44 10.96
C GLY A 70 -12.94 1.41 12.39
N TYR A 71 -13.86 1.42 13.34
CA TYR A 71 -13.53 1.32 14.77
C TYR A 71 -13.29 -0.15 15.14
N PRO A 72 -12.12 -0.50 15.69
CA PRO A 72 -11.87 -1.84 16.17
C PRO A 72 -12.79 -2.21 17.35
N SER A 73 -13.12 -3.50 17.49
CA SER A 73 -14.07 -3.96 18.50
C SER A 73 -13.53 -3.91 19.94
N GLU A 74 -12.23 -4.13 20.19
CA GLU A 74 -11.51 -3.94 21.49
C GLU A 74 -9.97 -3.79 21.25
N ASP A 75 -9.11 -3.72 22.29
CA ASP A 75 -7.64 -3.44 22.30
C ASP A 75 -6.78 -4.23 21.28
N VAL A 76 -6.90 -3.91 19.99
CA VAL A 76 -6.18 -4.57 18.88
C VAL A 76 -4.87 -3.88 18.52
N PHE A 77 -4.65 -2.68 19.04
CA PHE A 77 -3.44 -1.91 18.75
C PHE A 77 -2.29 -2.43 19.61
N ALA A 78 -1.68 -3.51 19.14
CA ALA A 78 -0.51 -4.12 19.76
C ALA A 78 0.77 -3.68 19.06
N GLU A 79 1.88 -3.75 19.81
CA GLU A 79 3.21 -3.63 19.23
C GLU A 79 3.44 -4.71 18.16
N PRO A 80 4.18 -4.40 17.09
CA PRO A 80 4.48 -5.38 16.07
C PRO A 80 5.24 -6.57 16.65
N ARG A 81 4.78 -7.79 16.37
CA ARG A 81 5.31 -8.99 17.02
C ARG A 81 6.74 -9.32 16.60
N ASP A 82 7.06 -9.20 15.30
CA ASP A 82 8.36 -9.57 14.75
C ASP A 82 8.82 -8.57 13.67
N ARG A 83 10.06 -8.09 13.81
CA ARG A 83 10.79 -7.30 12.81
C ARG A 83 12.22 -7.85 12.73
N LYS A 84 12.81 -7.83 11.54
CA LYS A 84 14.24 -8.10 11.36
C LYS A 84 15.07 -7.09 12.16
N ASN A 85 16.28 -7.45 12.54
CA ASN A 85 17.20 -6.49 13.13
C ASN A 85 17.58 -5.44 12.08
N LEU A 86 17.94 -4.23 12.51
CA LEU A 86 18.36 -3.17 11.59
C LEU A 86 19.58 -3.59 10.76
N ASP A 87 20.51 -4.30 11.38
CA ASP A 87 21.72 -4.82 10.72
C ASP A 87 21.41 -5.81 9.59
N ASP A 88 20.20 -6.39 9.54
CA ASP A 88 19.78 -7.29 8.46
C ASP A 88 19.22 -6.54 7.23
N ILE A 89 18.93 -5.23 7.37
CA ILE A 89 18.22 -4.44 6.35
C ILE A 89 18.87 -3.07 6.05
N VAL A 90 19.97 -2.73 6.73
CA VAL A 90 20.71 -1.47 6.55
C VAL A 90 22.17 -1.79 6.26
N SER A 91 22.69 -1.25 5.16
CA SER A 91 24.13 -1.27 4.84
C SER A 91 24.70 0.15 4.83
N LEU A 92 25.95 0.32 5.27
CA LEU A 92 26.65 1.60 5.30
C LEU A 92 27.71 1.64 4.19
N ASN A 93 27.67 2.69 3.37
CA ASN A 93 28.56 2.96 2.22
C ASN A 93 28.37 2.06 1.00
N GLU A 94 28.24 0.75 1.19
CA GLU A 94 28.03 -0.25 0.13
C GLU A 94 26.91 -1.22 0.52
N PHE A 95 26.25 -1.82 -0.47
CA PHE A 95 25.19 -2.81 -0.26
C PHE A 95 25.75 -4.23 -0.24
#